data_AF-A0A651DH39-F1
#
_entry.id   AF-A0A651DH39-F1
#
_cell.length_a   1.000
_cell.length_b   1.000
_cell.length_c   1.000
_cell.angle_alpha   90.00
_cell.angle_beta   90.00
_cell.angle_gamma   90.00
#
_symmetry.space_group_name_H-M   'P 1'
#
loop_
_entity.id
_entity.type
_entity.pdbx_description
1 polymer ?
#
loop_
_entity_poly.entity_id
_entity_poly.type
_entity_poly.pdbx_seq_one_letter_code
_entity_poly.pdbx_strand_id
1 'polypeptide(L)'
;MPQIGGGQSLFVSHRRDGILYFGPPLFRPEEVPEEYVIRAFPTQTVPAEGLDLVVEIRNIVIDEGPGVWRVTDIIQVHNEARVTWVPSEPGEVVWRYPLPPGATSFRLMEGGPGSEEVRFEDATLLVSGAFPPGDRLLVIQYDLASLETSIPLTGRTDGVEFLVREPAPPLIVDGLRADAPIEMERGSSYMRWWAEDLEDRVVRVRIGEEGELPTAWLAVGVALLLVLLGAVFVHRGGARTPDPAVGQGAPLGTVDPARRRREILLAIAKIDEEAGAGDDGESDEARRKRRAVLLGQLARLE
;
A
#
# COMPACT_ATOMS: atom_id res chain seq x y z
N MET A 1 46.08 15.45 -10.04
CA MET A 1 44.67 15.19 -10.37
C MET A 1 44.01 16.49 -10.76
N PRO A 2 43.24 16.55 -11.86
CA PRO A 2 42.54 17.77 -12.25
C PRO A 2 41.49 18.13 -11.19
N GLN A 3 41.42 19.40 -10.80
CA GLN A 3 40.43 19.91 -9.85
C GLN A 3 39.08 20.02 -10.59
N ILE A 4 38.07 19.30 -10.12
CA ILE A 4 36.70 19.39 -10.63
C ILE A 4 36.06 20.63 -10.00
N GLY A 5 35.92 21.69 -10.79
CA GLY A 5 35.13 22.87 -10.41
C GLY A 5 33.64 22.65 -10.65
N GLY A 6 32.79 23.38 -9.93
CA GLY A 6 31.33 23.30 -10.07
C GLY A 6 30.88 23.55 -11.52
N GLY A 7 30.27 22.53 -12.14
CA GLY A 7 29.78 22.57 -13.52
C GLY A 7 30.60 21.77 -14.54
N GLN A 8 31.68 21.08 -14.13
CA GLN A 8 32.45 20.20 -15.00
C GLN A 8 32.07 18.73 -14.77
N SER A 9 31.86 17.98 -15.85
CA SER A 9 31.65 16.52 -15.82
C SER A 9 32.89 15.84 -16.39
N LEU A 10 33.38 14.81 -15.70
CA LEU A 10 34.47 13.97 -16.18
C LEU A 10 33.91 12.71 -16.83
N PHE A 11 34.51 12.30 -17.94
CA PHE A 11 34.24 11.02 -18.56
C PHE A 11 35.54 10.22 -18.61
N VAL A 12 35.48 8.97 -18.18
CA VAL A 12 36.55 8.01 -18.49
C VAL A 12 36.24 7.42 -19.85
N SER A 13 37.24 7.38 -20.72
CA SER A 13 37.13 6.77 -22.04
C SER A 13 38.19 5.71 -22.25
N HIS A 14 37.86 4.70 -23.04
CA HIS A 14 38.78 3.65 -23.44
C HIS A 14 38.57 3.31 -24.90
N ARG A 15 39.66 3.12 -25.66
CA ARG A 15 39.58 2.70 -27.05
C ARG A 15 39.88 1.21 -27.16
N ARG A 16 38.95 0.46 -27.77
CA ARG A 16 39.12 -0.96 -28.04
C ARG A 16 38.61 -1.27 -29.44
N ASP A 17 39.41 -2.01 -30.21
CA ASP A 17 39.08 -2.40 -31.60
C ASP A 17 38.71 -1.21 -32.50
N GLY A 18 39.36 -0.06 -32.28
CA GLY A 18 39.12 1.18 -33.02
C GLY A 18 37.93 2.01 -32.54
N ILE A 19 37.08 1.47 -31.66
CA ILE A 19 35.89 2.12 -31.11
C ILE A 19 36.25 2.79 -29.79
N LEU A 20 35.81 4.04 -29.61
CA LEU A 20 35.97 4.80 -28.36
C LEU A 20 34.74 4.60 -27.50
N TYR A 21 34.94 4.02 -26.32
CA TYR A 21 33.91 3.81 -25.32
C TYR A 21 34.01 4.89 -24.24
N PHE A 22 32.87 5.33 -23.74
CA PHE A 22 32.76 6.25 -22.62
C PHE A 22 31.98 5.55 -21.51
N GLY A 23 32.42 5.69 -20.27
CA GLY A 23 31.58 5.32 -19.15
C GLY A 23 30.67 6.46 -18.69
N PRO A 24 29.86 6.20 -17.65
CA PRO A 24 28.97 7.21 -17.07
C PRO A 24 29.71 8.49 -16.62
N PRO A 25 29.10 9.67 -16.76
CA PRO A 25 29.69 10.92 -16.27
C PRO A 25 29.92 10.85 -14.77
N LEU A 26 31.08 11.34 -14.33
CA LEU A 26 31.39 11.61 -12.93
C LEU A 26 31.19 13.09 -12.68
N PHE A 27 30.31 13.41 -11.74
CA PHE A 27 29.95 14.79 -11.40
C PHE A 27 30.75 15.32 -10.21
N ARG A 28 31.31 14.42 -9.39
CA ARG A 28 32.08 14.80 -8.20
C ARG A 28 33.38 13.99 -8.07
N PRO A 29 34.45 14.57 -7.50
CA PRO A 29 35.71 13.86 -7.32
C PRO A 29 35.59 12.61 -6.44
N GLU A 30 34.67 12.64 -5.47
CA GLU A 30 34.43 11.53 -4.55
C GLU A 30 33.69 10.35 -5.21
N GLU A 31 33.10 10.57 -6.40
CA GLU A 31 32.43 9.53 -7.18
C GLU A 31 33.41 8.71 -8.02
N VAL A 32 34.69 9.08 -8.09
CA VAL A 32 35.71 8.33 -8.85
C VAL A 32 36.00 7.02 -8.10
N PRO A 33 35.55 5.85 -8.59
CA PRO A 33 35.78 4.58 -7.92
C PRO A 33 37.24 4.15 -8.04
N GLU A 34 37.70 3.26 -7.15
CA GLU A 34 39.02 2.61 -7.28
C GLU A 34 39.14 1.82 -8.58
N GLU A 35 38.03 1.23 -9.05
CA GLU A 35 37.90 0.54 -10.33
C GLU A 35 36.76 1.14 -11.14
N TYR A 36 37.09 1.67 -12.33
CA TYR A 36 36.11 2.21 -13.26
C TYR A 36 35.84 1.23 -14.40
N VAL A 37 34.63 0.66 -14.44
CA VAL A 37 34.28 -0.38 -15.41
C VAL A 37 33.46 0.20 -16.56
N ILE A 38 33.99 0.13 -17.78
CA ILE A 38 33.25 0.38 -19.01
C ILE A 38 32.78 -0.96 -19.57
N ARG A 39 31.46 -1.19 -19.57
CA ARG A 39 30.87 -2.41 -20.13
C ARG A 39 30.52 -2.17 -21.59
N ALA A 40 30.95 -3.10 -22.45
CA ALA A 40 30.62 -3.13 -23.86
C ALA A 40 30.01 -4.50 -24.18
N PHE A 41 28.89 -4.50 -24.88
CA PHE A 41 28.18 -5.71 -25.27
C PHE A 41 28.10 -5.78 -26.79
N PRO A 42 28.14 -6.98 -27.40
CA PRO A 42 27.83 -7.15 -28.80
C PRO A 42 26.44 -6.60 -29.10
N THR A 43 26.23 -6.01 -30.28
CA THR A 43 24.93 -5.48 -30.70
C THR A 43 24.23 -6.44 -31.64
N GLN A 44 22.90 -6.45 -31.59
CA GLN A 44 22.05 -7.16 -32.54
C GLN A 44 20.85 -6.29 -32.88
N THR A 45 20.48 -6.28 -34.17
CA THR A 45 19.30 -5.55 -34.63
C THR A 45 18.02 -6.27 -34.24
N VAL A 46 17.01 -5.51 -33.86
CA VAL A 46 15.67 -6.06 -33.58
C VAL A 46 14.96 -6.53 -34.86
N PRO A 47 14.02 -7.48 -34.75
CA PRO A 47 13.04 -7.75 -35.80
C PRO A 47 12.20 -6.51 -36.13
N ALA A 48 11.55 -6.50 -37.30
CA ALA A 48 10.72 -5.37 -37.74
C ALA A 48 9.53 -5.11 -36.79
N GLU A 49 9.01 -6.17 -36.18
CA GLU A 49 7.99 -6.15 -35.15
C GLU A 49 8.52 -5.69 -33.78
N GLY A 50 9.81 -5.37 -33.61
CA GLY A 50 10.41 -5.08 -32.31
C GLY A 50 10.53 -6.34 -31.44
N LEU A 51 10.80 -6.14 -30.15
CA LEU A 51 10.95 -7.20 -29.17
C LEU A 51 9.78 -7.21 -28.19
N ASP A 52 9.51 -8.41 -27.66
CA ASP A 52 8.74 -8.59 -26.44
C ASP A 52 9.74 -8.84 -25.30
N LEU A 53 10.04 -7.77 -24.55
CA LEU A 53 10.97 -7.82 -23.41
C LEU A 53 10.21 -8.06 -22.13
N VAL A 54 10.82 -8.80 -21.20
CA VAL A 54 10.25 -9.08 -19.89
C VAL A 54 10.09 -7.78 -19.11
N VAL A 55 8.89 -7.56 -18.56
CA VAL A 55 8.68 -6.54 -17.53
C VAL A 55 8.89 -7.20 -16.18
N GLU A 56 10.01 -6.93 -15.54
CA GLU A 56 10.33 -7.53 -14.25
C GLU A 56 9.38 -6.99 -13.17
N ILE A 57 9.20 -5.67 -13.12
CA ILE A 57 8.30 -5.00 -12.17
C ILE A 57 7.58 -3.86 -12.88
N ARG A 58 6.27 -3.75 -12.63
CA ARG A 58 5.47 -2.56 -12.96
C ARG A 58 4.75 -2.02 -11.74
N ASN A 59 5.14 -0.83 -11.29
CA ASN A 59 4.51 -0.14 -10.17
C ASN A 59 3.68 1.04 -10.68
N ILE A 60 2.38 1.02 -10.41
CA ILE A 60 1.44 2.05 -10.85
C ILE A 60 0.94 2.77 -9.60
N VAL A 61 1.37 4.02 -9.43
CA VAL A 61 0.98 4.87 -8.30
C VAL A 61 0.02 5.93 -8.80
N ILE A 62 -1.16 6.03 -8.18
CA ILE A 62 -2.19 6.98 -8.55
C ILE A 62 -2.44 7.97 -7.42
N ASP A 63 -2.28 9.26 -7.74
CA ASP A 63 -2.59 10.40 -6.91
C ASP A 63 -3.84 11.15 -7.41
N GLU A 64 -4.55 11.80 -6.49
CA GLU A 64 -5.60 12.74 -6.85
C GLU A 64 -5.01 14.02 -7.46
N GLY A 65 -5.51 14.41 -8.62
CA GLY A 65 -5.20 15.68 -9.29
C GLY A 65 -6.46 16.53 -9.52
N PRO A 66 -6.31 17.78 -10.02
CA PRO A 66 -7.45 18.66 -10.26
C PRO A 66 -8.37 18.14 -11.37
N GLY A 67 -9.40 17.37 -11.01
CA GLY A 67 -10.39 16.81 -11.94
C GLY A 67 -9.88 15.63 -12.79
N VAL A 68 -8.70 15.10 -12.48
CA VAL A 68 -8.09 13.93 -13.12
C VAL A 68 -7.30 13.14 -12.08
N TRP A 69 -7.04 11.86 -12.35
CA TRP A 69 -6.15 11.03 -11.57
C TRP A 69 -4.76 11.06 -12.19
N ARG A 70 -3.77 11.50 -11.42
CA ARG A 70 -2.39 11.54 -11.88
C ARG A 70 -1.72 10.21 -11.61
N VAL A 71 -1.12 9.62 -12.63
CA VAL A 71 -0.47 8.33 -12.54
C VAL A 71 1.04 8.50 -12.70
N THR A 72 1.79 7.84 -11.82
CA THR A 72 3.22 7.56 -11.99
C THR A 72 3.37 6.06 -12.21
N ASP A 73 3.74 5.67 -13.43
CA ASP A 73 3.90 4.30 -13.89
C ASP A 73 5.39 4.02 -14.07
N ILE A 74 5.92 3.15 -13.21
CA ILE A 74 7.32 2.76 -13.16
C ILE A 74 7.41 1.37 -13.77
N ILE A 75 8.06 1.25 -14.92
CA ILE A 75 8.20 0.00 -15.65
C ILE A 75 9.70 -0.35 -15.68
N GLN A 76 10.05 -1.44 -15.01
CA GLN A 76 11.38 -2.04 -15.10
C GLN A 76 11.36 -3.16 -16.15
N VAL A 77 12.08 -2.93 -17.24
CA VAL A 77 12.20 -3.87 -18.35
C VAL A 77 13.55 -4.55 -18.25
N HIS A 78 13.58 -5.87 -18.42
CA HIS A 78 14.80 -6.66 -18.34
C HIS A 78 15.15 -7.28 -19.70
N ASN A 79 16.38 -7.05 -20.15
CA ASN A 79 16.95 -7.75 -21.30
C ASN A 79 17.80 -8.94 -20.81
N GLU A 80 17.23 -10.14 -20.89
CA GLU A 80 17.87 -11.41 -20.52
C GLU A 80 19.01 -11.81 -21.48
N ALA A 81 19.08 -11.20 -22.67
CA ALA A 81 20.08 -11.54 -23.66
C ALA A 81 21.47 -10.98 -23.29
N ARG A 82 22.53 -11.59 -23.84
CA ARG A 82 23.91 -11.11 -23.67
C ARG A 82 24.32 -10.06 -24.71
N VAL A 83 23.36 -9.52 -25.45
CA VAL A 83 23.56 -8.53 -26.53
C VAL A 83 22.75 -7.28 -26.25
N THR A 84 23.25 -6.15 -26.75
CA THR A 84 22.47 -4.91 -26.82
C THR A 84 21.58 -4.95 -28.05
N TRP A 85 20.28 -4.82 -27.84
CA TRP A 85 19.32 -4.66 -28.92
C TRP A 85 19.34 -3.24 -29.45
N VAL A 86 19.44 -3.09 -30.76
CA VAL A 86 19.46 -1.80 -31.45
C VAL A 86 18.39 -1.78 -32.55
N PRO A 87 17.83 -0.61 -32.89
CA PRO A 87 16.91 -0.51 -34.01
C PRO A 87 17.63 -0.86 -35.34
N SER A 88 16.91 -1.40 -36.33
CA SER A 88 17.51 -1.71 -37.64
C SER A 88 17.82 -0.42 -38.42
N GLU A 89 16.93 0.57 -38.33
CA GLU A 89 17.15 1.94 -38.82
C GLU A 89 16.92 2.99 -37.72
N PRO A 90 17.57 4.17 -37.79
CA PRO A 90 17.34 5.24 -36.82
C PRO A 90 15.85 5.62 -36.69
N GLY A 91 15.34 5.60 -35.45
CA GLY A 91 13.95 5.95 -35.14
C GLY A 91 12.97 4.78 -35.17
N GLU A 92 13.37 3.60 -35.66
CA GLU A 92 12.55 2.39 -35.55
C GLU A 92 12.40 1.91 -34.11
N VAL A 93 11.29 1.22 -33.84
CA VAL A 93 10.92 0.80 -32.49
C VAL A 93 11.64 -0.50 -32.13
N VAL A 94 12.38 -0.47 -31.02
CA VAL A 94 13.02 -1.63 -30.40
C VAL A 94 12.02 -2.37 -29.52
N TRP A 95 11.23 -1.64 -28.74
CA TRP A 95 10.27 -2.21 -27.80
C TRP A 95 9.02 -1.34 -27.73
N ARG A 96 7.86 -1.98 -27.59
CA ARG A 96 6.57 -1.31 -27.42
C ARG A 96 5.82 -1.90 -26.26
N TYR A 97 5.07 -1.07 -25.56
CA TYR A 97 4.30 -1.52 -24.41
C TYR A 97 3.00 -0.73 -24.26
N PRO A 98 1.85 -1.40 -24.06
CA PRO A 98 0.58 -0.70 -23.93
C PRO A 98 0.45 -0.05 -22.56
N LEU A 99 -0.11 1.16 -22.55
CA LEU A 99 -0.51 1.90 -21.37
C LEU A 99 -2.05 1.85 -21.24
N PRO A 100 -2.62 2.22 -20.07
CA PRO A 100 -4.06 2.18 -19.90
C PRO A 100 -4.81 3.01 -20.96
N PRO A 101 -5.92 2.51 -21.51
CA PRO A 101 -6.67 3.23 -22.52
C PRO A 101 -7.25 4.52 -21.93
N GLY A 102 -7.29 5.58 -22.74
CA GLY A 102 -7.75 6.90 -22.30
C GLY A 102 -6.74 7.66 -21.44
N ALA A 103 -5.54 7.12 -21.21
CA ALA A 103 -4.44 7.87 -20.62
C ALA A 103 -4.00 9.02 -21.55
N THR A 104 -3.70 10.16 -20.95
CA THR A 104 -3.36 11.41 -21.64
C THR A 104 -2.20 12.12 -20.96
N SER A 105 -1.70 13.20 -21.55
CA SER A 105 -0.66 14.06 -20.94
C SER A 105 0.64 13.33 -20.59
N PHE A 106 1.04 12.34 -21.40
CA PHE A 106 2.23 11.53 -21.16
C PHE A 106 3.50 12.37 -21.03
N ARG A 107 4.31 12.06 -20.02
CA ARG A 107 5.65 12.64 -19.80
C ARG A 107 6.61 11.55 -19.34
N LEU A 108 7.79 11.52 -19.93
CA LEU A 108 8.91 10.73 -19.40
C LEU A 108 9.62 11.58 -18.32
N MET A 109 9.80 11.02 -17.14
CA MET A 109 10.54 11.70 -16.06
C MET A 109 12.05 11.60 -16.30
N GLU A 110 12.78 12.68 -15.97
CA GLU A 110 14.25 12.72 -16.14
C GLU A 110 14.94 11.63 -15.32
N GLY A 111 15.94 10.97 -15.92
CA GLY A 111 16.66 9.82 -15.32
C GLY A 111 16.65 8.54 -16.16
N GLY A 112 15.89 8.51 -17.27
CA GLY A 112 15.82 7.41 -18.24
C GLY A 112 16.53 7.70 -19.59
N PRO A 113 16.20 6.95 -20.67
CA PRO A 113 16.61 7.31 -22.05
C PRO A 113 16.41 8.80 -22.34
N GLY A 114 17.19 9.33 -23.28
CA GLY A 114 16.91 10.65 -23.84
C GLY A 114 15.46 10.70 -24.33
N SER A 115 14.73 11.79 -24.05
CA SER A 115 13.32 11.93 -24.43
C SER A 115 13.07 11.72 -25.93
N GLU A 116 14.09 11.91 -26.77
CA GLU A 116 14.05 11.66 -28.22
C GLU A 116 13.92 10.16 -28.59
N GLU A 117 14.25 9.25 -27.68
CA GLU A 117 14.18 7.80 -27.89
C GLU A 117 12.85 7.18 -27.46
N VAL A 118 11.95 7.97 -26.88
CA VAL A 118 10.66 7.51 -26.34
C VAL A 118 9.52 8.34 -26.93
N ARG A 119 8.54 7.65 -27.49
CA ARG A 119 7.32 8.24 -28.04
C ARG A 119 6.09 7.61 -27.43
N PHE A 120 4.99 8.36 -27.44
CA PHE A 120 3.68 7.91 -27.00
C PHE A 120 2.70 8.07 -28.15
N GLU A 121 2.09 6.97 -28.59
CA GLU A 121 1.12 6.95 -29.70
C GLU A 121 -0.06 6.06 -29.29
N ASP A 122 -1.29 6.60 -29.32
CA ASP A 122 -2.52 5.86 -28.99
C ASP A 122 -2.44 5.03 -27.69
N ALA A 123 -2.01 5.66 -26.59
CA ALA A 123 -1.76 5.00 -25.30
C ALA A 123 -0.79 3.82 -25.37
N THR A 124 0.18 3.87 -26.29
CA THR A 124 1.28 2.91 -26.40
C THR A 124 2.60 3.64 -26.23
N LEU A 125 3.44 3.09 -25.35
CA LEU A 125 4.83 3.48 -25.19
C LEU A 125 5.65 2.84 -26.32
N LEU A 126 6.40 3.66 -27.05
CA LEU A 126 7.30 3.23 -28.12
C LEU A 126 8.73 3.66 -27.77
N VAL A 127 9.66 2.70 -27.71
CA VAL A 127 11.06 2.96 -27.42
C VAL A 127 11.90 2.58 -28.63
N SER A 128 12.61 3.55 -29.20
CA SER A 128 13.55 3.35 -30.32
C SER A 128 15.03 3.31 -29.88
N GLY A 129 15.29 3.63 -28.61
CA GLY A 129 16.62 3.58 -28.02
C GLY A 129 17.15 2.16 -27.85
N ALA A 130 18.48 2.02 -27.82
CA ALA A 130 19.13 0.74 -27.61
C ALA A 130 18.79 0.14 -26.23
N PHE A 131 18.65 -1.18 -26.14
CA PHE A 131 18.41 -1.93 -24.91
C PHE A 131 19.62 -2.83 -24.59
N PRO A 132 20.55 -2.41 -23.73
CA PRO A 132 21.66 -3.26 -23.29
C PRO A 132 21.18 -4.42 -22.42
N PRO A 133 22.01 -5.46 -22.19
CA PRO A 133 21.73 -6.50 -21.21
C PRO A 133 21.46 -5.95 -19.80
N GLY A 134 20.50 -6.55 -19.09
CA GLY A 134 20.10 -6.15 -17.74
C GLY A 134 18.89 -5.24 -17.68
N ASP A 135 18.76 -4.53 -16.56
CA ASP A 135 17.55 -3.77 -16.21
C ASP A 135 17.56 -2.37 -16.80
N ARG A 136 16.38 -1.93 -17.24
CA ARG A 136 16.12 -0.55 -17.64
C ARG A 136 14.84 -0.05 -16.99
N LEU A 137 14.97 1.03 -16.25
CA LEU A 137 13.85 1.70 -15.59
C LEU A 137 13.26 2.79 -16.50
N LEU A 138 11.94 2.80 -16.63
CA LEU A 138 11.17 3.84 -17.30
C LEU A 138 10.16 4.39 -16.31
N VAL A 139 10.18 5.71 -16.09
CA VAL A 139 9.25 6.39 -15.18
C VAL A 139 8.39 7.32 -16.01
N ILE A 140 7.11 6.99 -16.12
CA ILE A 140 6.15 7.65 -17.00
C ILE A 140 5.08 8.29 -16.14
N GLN A 141 4.77 9.56 -16.41
CA GLN A 141 3.60 10.22 -15.84
C GLN A 141 2.52 10.40 -16.89
N TYR A 142 1.27 10.18 -16.51
CA TYR A 142 0.10 10.47 -17.34
C TYR A 142 -1.12 10.77 -16.47
N ASP A 143 -2.17 11.27 -17.11
CA ASP A 143 -3.45 11.56 -16.45
C ASP A 143 -4.53 10.59 -16.94
N LEU A 144 -5.36 10.13 -16.01
CA LEU A 144 -6.58 9.36 -16.26
C LEU A 144 -7.81 10.19 -15.89
N ALA A 145 -8.84 10.16 -16.74
CA ALA A 145 -10.10 10.83 -16.45
C ALA A 145 -10.93 10.09 -15.37
N SER A 146 -10.72 8.78 -15.20
CA SER A 146 -11.41 7.91 -14.25
C SER A 146 -10.48 6.81 -13.75
N LEU A 147 -10.71 6.34 -12.51
CA LEU A 147 -10.09 5.12 -11.98
C LEU A 147 -10.66 3.86 -12.63
N GLU A 148 -11.84 3.94 -13.24
CA GLU A 148 -12.40 2.84 -14.02
C GLU A 148 -11.63 2.69 -15.33
N THR A 149 -10.67 1.78 -15.34
CA THR A 149 -9.77 1.57 -16.47
C THR A 149 -9.31 0.12 -16.55
N SER A 150 -8.60 -0.20 -17.62
CA SER A 150 -7.92 -1.48 -17.79
C SER A 150 -6.43 -1.27 -17.90
N ILE A 151 -5.65 -2.07 -17.20
CA ILE A 151 -4.19 -2.03 -17.25
C ILE A 151 -3.74 -3.25 -18.07
N PRO A 152 -3.32 -3.05 -19.33
CA PRO A 152 -2.82 -4.14 -20.16
C PRO A 152 -1.40 -4.53 -19.73
N LEU A 153 -1.15 -5.84 -19.66
CA LEU A 153 0.12 -6.48 -19.35
C LEU A 153 0.43 -7.47 -20.47
N THR A 154 1.21 -7.05 -21.45
CA THR A 154 1.57 -7.88 -22.61
C THR A 154 2.89 -8.58 -22.40
N GLY A 155 3.02 -9.80 -22.91
CA GLY A 155 4.19 -10.62 -22.68
C GLY A 155 4.31 -11.04 -21.22
N ARG A 156 5.53 -11.37 -20.80
CA ARG A 156 5.83 -11.80 -19.43
C ARG A 156 6.01 -10.57 -18.52
N THR A 157 5.23 -10.53 -17.44
CA THR A 157 5.36 -9.56 -16.35
C THR A 157 5.57 -10.29 -15.03
N ASP A 158 6.76 -10.18 -14.44
CA ASP A 158 7.12 -10.97 -13.25
C ASP A 158 6.44 -10.40 -11.98
N GLY A 159 6.19 -9.09 -11.91
CA GLY A 159 5.49 -8.45 -10.79
C GLY A 159 4.73 -7.18 -11.16
N VAL A 160 3.55 -6.98 -10.55
CA VAL A 160 2.75 -5.75 -10.66
C VAL A 160 2.30 -5.29 -9.28
N GLU A 161 2.48 -4.00 -9.02
CA GLU A 161 1.94 -3.31 -7.87
C GLU A 161 1.08 -2.13 -8.31
N PHE A 162 -0.13 -2.05 -7.75
CA PHE A 162 -1.09 -1.00 -8.03
C PHE A 162 -1.45 -0.29 -6.73
N LEU A 163 -1.22 1.02 -6.69
CA LEU A 163 -1.29 1.87 -5.51
C LEU A 163 -2.21 3.04 -5.80
N VAL A 164 -3.20 3.27 -4.94
CA VAL A 164 -4.11 4.42 -5.06
C VAL A 164 -4.13 5.19 -3.75
N ARG A 165 -3.81 6.47 -3.81
CA ARG A 165 -3.76 7.35 -2.65
C ARG A 165 -5.13 7.48 -1.99
N GLU A 166 -5.14 7.45 -0.66
CA GLU A 166 -6.32 7.76 0.14
C GLU A 166 -6.46 9.29 0.37
N PRO A 167 -7.70 9.83 0.37
CA PRO A 167 -8.97 9.15 0.16
C PRO A 167 -9.28 8.83 -1.31
N ALA A 168 -9.91 7.69 -1.58
CA ALA A 168 -10.36 7.29 -2.92
C ALA A 168 -11.67 6.49 -2.81
N PRO A 169 -12.48 6.42 -3.88
CA PRO A 169 -13.68 5.58 -3.88
C PRO A 169 -13.31 4.10 -3.67
N PRO A 170 -14.24 3.27 -3.17
CA PRO A 170 -14.00 1.83 -3.09
C PRO A 170 -13.69 1.28 -4.49
N LEU A 171 -12.65 0.44 -4.60
CA LEU A 171 -12.22 -0.15 -5.86
C LEU A 171 -12.31 -1.66 -5.84
N ILE A 172 -12.70 -2.22 -6.98
CA ILE A 172 -12.61 -3.65 -7.29
C ILE A 172 -11.57 -3.80 -8.41
N VAL A 173 -10.47 -4.49 -8.10
CA VAL A 173 -9.36 -4.69 -9.02
C VAL A 173 -9.28 -6.17 -9.40
N ASP A 174 -9.82 -6.52 -10.56
CA ASP A 174 -9.81 -7.89 -11.07
C ASP A 174 -8.42 -8.24 -11.59
N GLY A 175 -7.85 -9.34 -11.10
CA GLY A 175 -6.54 -9.84 -11.53
C GLY A 175 -5.39 -9.51 -10.58
N LEU A 176 -5.62 -8.65 -9.58
CA LEU A 176 -4.67 -8.38 -8.49
C LEU A 176 -5.28 -8.74 -7.13
N ARG A 177 -4.43 -9.09 -6.16
CA ARG A 177 -4.85 -9.34 -4.78
C ARG A 177 -4.74 -8.06 -3.97
N ALA A 178 -5.81 -7.68 -3.27
CA ALA A 178 -5.76 -6.59 -2.31
C ALA A 178 -4.85 -6.95 -1.12
N ASP A 179 -4.09 -5.97 -0.64
CA ASP A 179 -3.23 -6.09 0.53
C ASP A 179 -3.49 -4.93 1.52
N ALA A 180 -2.85 -4.98 2.68
CA ALA A 180 -2.93 -3.90 3.66
C ALA A 180 -2.45 -2.57 3.04
N PRO A 181 -3.13 -1.44 3.32
CA PRO A 181 -2.65 -0.12 2.91
C PRO A 181 -1.24 0.16 3.42
N ILE A 182 -0.49 0.94 2.64
CA ILE A 182 0.89 1.32 2.97
C ILE A 182 1.04 2.84 3.05
N GLU A 183 1.92 3.30 3.92
CA GLU A 183 2.29 4.71 4.04
C GLU A 183 3.64 4.93 3.34
N MET A 184 3.66 5.71 2.26
CA MET A 184 4.90 5.99 1.51
C MET A 184 5.59 7.27 2.01
N GLU A 185 4.80 8.27 2.39
CA GLU A 185 5.25 9.52 2.99
C GLU A 185 4.40 9.79 4.23
N ARG A 186 4.92 10.60 5.16
CA ARG A 186 4.19 10.90 6.39
C ARG A 186 2.82 11.54 6.08
N GLY A 187 1.74 10.84 6.43
CA GLY A 187 0.37 11.26 6.19
C GLY A 187 -0.18 10.95 4.79
N SER A 188 0.55 10.19 3.96
CA SER A 188 0.12 9.74 2.64
C SER A 188 -0.02 8.22 2.64
N SER A 189 -1.24 7.74 2.83
CA SER A 189 -1.60 6.33 2.80
C SER A 189 -2.11 5.93 1.40
N TYR A 190 -1.80 4.70 0.99
CA TYR A 190 -2.15 4.13 -0.31
C TYR A 190 -2.79 2.76 -0.13
N MET A 191 -3.96 2.58 -0.74
CA MET A 191 -4.54 1.26 -0.95
C MET A 191 -3.64 0.48 -1.92
N ARG A 192 -3.40 -0.80 -1.64
CA ARG A 192 -2.41 -1.61 -2.34
C ARG A 192 -3.03 -2.88 -2.92
N TRP A 193 -2.72 -3.14 -4.18
CA TRP A 193 -2.99 -4.41 -4.84
C TRP A 193 -1.72 -4.91 -5.51
N TRP A 194 -1.54 -6.22 -5.57
CA TRP A 194 -0.37 -6.80 -6.24
C TRP A 194 -0.65 -8.19 -6.81
N ALA A 195 0.20 -8.60 -7.75
CA ALA A 195 0.30 -9.96 -8.26
C ALA A 195 1.70 -10.20 -8.85
N GLU A 196 2.04 -11.46 -9.05
CA GLU A 196 3.32 -11.94 -9.61
C GLU A 196 3.02 -12.95 -10.73
N ASP A 197 4.03 -13.23 -11.56
CA ASP A 197 4.02 -14.24 -12.62
C ASP A 197 2.81 -14.13 -13.57
N LEU A 198 2.66 -12.96 -14.18
CA LEU A 198 1.57 -12.65 -15.11
C LEU A 198 2.03 -12.78 -16.56
N GLU A 199 1.18 -13.34 -17.41
CA GLU A 199 1.44 -13.48 -18.85
C GLU A 199 0.18 -13.12 -19.64
N ASP A 200 0.31 -12.15 -20.56
CA ASP A 200 -0.76 -11.67 -21.46
C ASP A 200 -2.10 -11.42 -20.74
N ARG A 201 -2.07 -10.54 -19.72
CA ARG A 201 -3.23 -10.22 -18.87
C ARG A 201 -3.73 -8.80 -19.03
N VAL A 202 -4.97 -8.61 -18.64
CA VAL A 202 -5.58 -7.28 -18.50
C VAL A 202 -6.18 -7.18 -17.12
N VAL A 203 -5.59 -6.34 -16.26
CA VAL A 203 -6.16 -6.01 -14.95
C VAL A 203 -7.31 -5.03 -15.17
N ARG A 204 -8.47 -5.28 -14.56
CA ARG A 204 -9.63 -4.39 -14.68
C ARG A 204 -9.91 -3.71 -13.36
N VAL A 205 -9.95 -2.39 -13.38
CA VAL A 205 -10.27 -1.56 -12.22
C VAL A 205 -11.69 -1.03 -12.40
N ARG A 206 -12.53 -1.23 -11.40
CA ARG A 206 -13.92 -0.75 -11.36
C ARG A 206 -14.18 -0.06 -10.04
N ILE A 207 -15.06 0.92 -10.03
CA ILE A 207 -15.53 1.53 -8.79
C ILE A 207 -16.52 0.55 -8.16
N GLY A 208 -16.25 0.18 -6.92
CA GLY A 208 -17.16 -0.63 -6.10
C GLY A 208 -18.31 0.21 -5.55
N GLU A 209 -19.33 -0.46 -5.04
CA GLU A 209 -20.32 0.20 -4.21
C GLU A 209 -19.71 0.42 -2.82
N GLU A 210 -19.94 1.59 -2.21
CA GLU A 210 -19.66 1.78 -0.78
C GLU A 210 -20.40 0.68 -0.03
N GLY A 211 -19.65 -0.11 0.76
CA GLY A 211 -20.25 -1.18 1.53
C GLY A 211 -21.25 -0.59 2.52
N GLU A 212 -22.53 -0.64 2.20
CA GLU A 212 -23.57 -0.56 3.21
C GLU A 212 -23.31 -1.72 4.17
N LEU A 213 -22.95 -1.43 5.42
CA LEU A 213 -22.98 -2.45 6.48
C LEU A 213 -24.32 -3.16 6.34
N PRO A 214 -24.35 -4.49 6.08
CA PRO A 214 -25.60 -5.12 5.72
C PRO A 214 -26.56 -4.89 6.89
N THR A 215 -27.70 -4.25 6.62
CA THR A 215 -28.69 -3.86 7.64
C THR A 215 -29.07 -5.03 8.55
N ALA A 216 -28.93 -6.26 8.06
CA ALA A 216 -29.03 -7.50 8.83
C ALA A 216 -28.07 -7.58 10.03
N TRP A 217 -26.81 -7.17 9.91
CA TRP A 217 -25.83 -7.19 11.02
C TRP A 217 -26.10 -6.08 12.04
N LEU A 218 -26.55 -4.91 11.59
CA LEU A 218 -27.06 -3.87 12.48
C LEU A 218 -28.30 -4.34 13.25
N ALA A 219 -29.22 -5.03 12.58
CA ALA A 219 -30.40 -5.64 13.22
C ALA A 219 -30.01 -6.73 14.22
N VAL A 220 -29.00 -7.56 13.92
CA VAL A 220 -28.46 -8.56 14.86
C VAL A 220 -27.84 -7.87 16.07
N GLY A 221 -27.06 -6.80 15.88
CA GLY A 221 -26.48 -6.01 16.97
C GLY A 221 -27.54 -5.38 17.87
N VAL A 222 -28.57 -4.78 17.27
CA VAL A 222 -29.72 -4.20 18.00
C VAL A 222 -30.54 -5.29 18.71
N ALA A 223 -30.78 -6.43 18.07
CA ALA A 223 -31.50 -7.54 18.67
C ALA A 223 -30.74 -8.12 19.87
N LEU A 224 -29.42 -8.30 19.77
CA LEU A 224 -28.57 -8.72 20.89
C LEU A 224 -28.61 -7.73 22.05
N LEU A 225 -28.54 -6.43 21.75
CA LEU A 225 -28.66 -5.36 22.74
C LEU A 225 -30.03 -5.40 23.44
N LEU A 226 -31.12 -5.57 22.68
CA LEU A 226 -32.48 -5.64 23.21
C LEU A 226 -32.72 -6.91 24.03
N VAL A 227 -32.14 -8.05 23.65
CA VAL A 227 -32.20 -9.30 24.44
C VAL A 227 -31.45 -9.14 25.75
N LEU A 228 -30.28 -8.50 25.74
CA LEU A 228 -29.52 -8.17 26.95
C LEU A 228 -30.29 -7.22 27.88
N LEU A 229 -30.88 -6.16 27.34
CA LEU A 229 -31.72 -5.22 28.09
C LEU A 229 -33.00 -5.87 28.62
N GLY A 230 -33.65 -6.71 27.81
CA GLY A 230 -34.85 -7.46 28.18
C GLY A 230 -34.58 -8.48 29.30
N ALA A 231 -33.46 -9.20 29.23
CA ALA A 231 -33.04 -10.13 30.28
C ALA A 231 -32.80 -9.41 31.61
N VAL A 232 -32.21 -8.21 31.59
CA VAL A 232 -32.01 -7.37 32.79
C VAL A 232 -33.35 -6.89 33.37
N PHE A 233 -34.32 -6.51 32.54
CA PHE A 233 -35.64 -6.06 32.99
C PHE A 233 -36.48 -7.21 33.58
N VAL A 234 -36.46 -8.40 32.97
CA VAL A 234 -37.17 -9.57 33.48
C VAL A 234 -36.56 -10.05 34.80
N HIS A 235 -35.23 -10.01 34.94
CA HIS A 235 -34.56 -10.31 36.21
C HIS A 235 -34.79 -9.26 37.30
N ARG A 236 -35.15 -8.02 36.96
CA ARG A 236 -35.47 -6.95 37.94
C ARG A 236 -36.95 -6.82 38.26
N GLY A 237 -37.86 -7.29 37.39
CA GLY A 237 -39.31 -7.20 37.58
C GLY A 237 -39.97 -8.38 38.30
N GLY A 238 -39.28 -9.49 38.47
CA GLY A 238 -39.83 -10.72 39.04
C GLY A 238 -39.78 -10.81 40.56
N ALA A 239 -40.45 -9.91 41.29
CA ALA A 239 -40.77 -10.14 42.71
C ALA A 239 -41.92 -9.24 43.18
N ARG A 240 -43.17 -9.66 42.95
CA ARG A 240 -44.33 -9.27 43.77
C ARG A 240 -45.51 -10.21 43.53
N THR A 241 -45.60 -11.22 44.39
CA THR A 241 -46.85 -11.89 44.75
C THR A 241 -46.83 -12.15 46.26
N PRO A 242 -47.94 -11.99 47.01
CA PRO A 242 -47.95 -11.99 48.48
C PRO A 242 -48.25 -13.38 49.11
N ASP A 243 -47.49 -13.71 50.17
CA ASP A 243 -47.71 -14.49 51.43
C ASP A 243 -48.69 -15.71 51.50
N PRO A 244 -48.58 -16.70 52.45
CA PRO A 244 -47.92 -16.65 53.76
C PRO A 244 -47.10 -17.88 54.27
N ALA A 245 -46.25 -17.58 55.25
CA ALA A 245 -45.76 -18.35 56.42
C ALA A 245 -45.56 -19.89 56.33
N VAL A 246 -44.34 -20.35 56.69
CA VAL A 246 -44.00 -21.18 57.88
C VAL A 246 -42.47 -21.41 57.89
N GLY A 247 -41.88 -21.35 59.09
CA GLY A 247 -40.43 -21.18 59.31
C GLY A 247 -39.56 -22.42 59.16
N GLN A 248 -38.23 -22.17 59.17
CA GLN A 248 -37.24 -22.83 60.04
C GLN A 248 -35.82 -22.38 59.67
N GLY A 249 -35.03 -22.03 60.69
CA GLY A 249 -33.59 -22.30 60.77
C GLY A 249 -32.65 -21.53 59.83
N ALA A 250 -32.08 -20.43 60.32
CA ALA A 250 -30.79 -19.96 59.80
C ALA A 250 -29.66 -20.95 60.16
N PRO A 251 -28.62 -21.04 59.32
CA PRO A 251 -27.28 -20.97 59.87
C PRO A 251 -26.46 -19.83 59.24
N LEU A 252 -25.55 -19.31 60.06
CA LEU A 252 -24.56 -18.29 59.74
C LEU A 252 -23.61 -18.74 58.62
N GLY A 253 -23.35 -17.82 57.69
CA GLY A 253 -22.01 -17.52 57.20
C GLY A 253 -21.35 -18.50 56.24
N THR A 254 -21.50 -18.26 54.93
CA THR A 254 -20.37 -18.14 54.00
C THR A 254 -20.75 -17.10 52.95
N VAL A 255 -19.98 -16.00 52.87
CA VAL A 255 -20.13 -15.03 51.77
C VAL A 255 -19.59 -15.73 50.53
N ASP A 256 -20.45 -15.98 49.54
CA ASP A 256 -20.04 -16.54 48.25
C ASP A 256 -18.89 -15.71 47.64
N PRO A 257 -17.68 -16.28 47.51
CA PRO A 257 -16.51 -15.57 46.99
C PRO A 257 -16.74 -15.02 45.59
N ALA A 258 -17.54 -15.71 44.76
CA ALA A 258 -17.85 -15.28 43.40
C ALA A 258 -18.72 -14.03 43.38
N ARG A 259 -19.70 -13.96 44.30
CA ARG A 259 -20.54 -12.77 44.48
C ARG A 259 -19.73 -11.59 45.01
N ARG A 260 -18.85 -11.83 45.99
CA ARG A 260 -17.99 -10.77 46.55
C ARG A 260 -16.99 -10.23 45.52
N ARG A 261 -16.42 -11.12 44.70
CA ARG A 261 -15.54 -10.75 43.58
C ARG A 261 -16.27 -9.87 42.57
N ARG A 262 -17.50 -10.23 42.20
CA ARG A 262 -18.31 -9.45 41.27
C ARG A 262 -18.67 -8.07 41.82
N GLU A 263 -18.97 -7.96 43.12
CA GLU A 263 -19.21 -6.67 43.77
C GLU A 263 -17.96 -5.78 43.77
N ILE A 264 -16.77 -6.33 44.04
CA ILE A 264 -15.50 -5.58 44.03
C ILE A 264 -15.15 -5.13 42.61
N LEU A 265 -15.32 -5.99 41.60
CA LEU A 265 -15.07 -5.63 40.20
C LEU A 265 -16.00 -4.52 39.71
N LEU A 266 -17.28 -4.57 40.09
CA LEU A 266 -18.23 -3.50 39.76
C LEU A 266 -17.87 -2.17 40.45
N ALA A 267 -17.37 -2.22 41.69
CA ALA A 267 -16.91 -1.03 42.40
C ALA A 267 -15.65 -0.41 41.74
N ILE A 268 -14.72 -1.23 41.25
CA ILE A 268 -13.55 -0.76 40.49
C ILE A 268 -13.96 -0.16 39.15
N ALA A 269 -14.86 -0.82 38.42
CA ALA A 269 -15.36 -0.33 37.13
C ALA A 269 -16.02 1.05 37.27
N LYS A 270 -16.82 1.25 38.33
CA LYS A 270 -17.44 2.55 38.62
C LYS A 270 -16.42 3.65 38.90
N ILE A 271 -15.34 3.33 39.62
CA ILE A 271 -14.24 4.28 39.88
C ILE A 271 -13.51 4.65 38.59
N ASP A 272 -13.29 3.68 37.69
CA ASP A 272 -12.60 3.91 36.42
C ASP A 272 -13.50 4.72 35.44
N GLU A 273 -14.82 4.55 35.49
CA GLU A 273 -15.81 5.33 34.73
C GLU A 273 -15.87 6.80 35.22
N GLU A 274 -15.90 7.02 36.54
CA GLU A 274 -15.85 8.37 37.14
C GLU A 274 -14.52 9.10 36.83
N ALA A 275 -13.42 8.36 36.66
CA ALA A 275 -12.13 8.91 36.24
C ALA A 275 -12.10 9.31 34.75
N GLY A 276 -12.74 8.53 33.88
CA GLY A 276 -12.85 8.83 32.44
C GLY A 276 -13.80 9.99 32.13
N ALA A 277 -14.78 10.23 33.02
CA ALA A 277 -15.79 11.28 32.87
C ALA A 277 -15.33 12.68 33.32
N GLY A 278 -14.15 12.81 33.95
CA GLY A 278 -13.62 14.10 34.41
C GLY A 278 -14.39 14.73 35.58
N ASP A 279 -15.00 13.91 36.45
CA ASP A 279 -15.79 14.40 37.59
C ASP A 279 -14.88 14.92 38.72
N ASP A 280 -14.93 16.24 38.97
CA ASP A 280 -14.04 17.03 39.85
C ASP A 280 -14.32 16.86 41.36
N GLY A 281 -15.18 15.92 41.76
CA GLY A 281 -15.64 15.77 43.15
C GLY A 281 -14.65 15.11 44.12
N GLU A 282 -13.72 14.27 43.62
CA GLU A 282 -12.76 13.52 44.45
C GLU A 282 -11.34 13.63 43.87
N SER A 283 -10.36 14.06 44.69
CA SER A 283 -8.96 14.20 44.25
C SER A 283 -8.42 12.87 43.72
N ASP A 284 -7.71 12.90 42.58
CA ASP A 284 -7.10 11.73 41.94
C ASP A 284 -6.27 10.86 42.89
N GLU A 285 -5.67 11.46 43.92
CA GLU A 285 -4.92 10.72 44.94
C GLU A 285 -5.82 9.88 45.86
N ALA A 286 -6.98 10.41 46.26
CA ALA A 286 -7.96 9.67 47.05
C ALA A 286 -8.57 8.51 46.24
N ARG A 287 -8.86 8.77 44.94
CA ARG A 287 -9.36 7.77 44.00
C ARG A 287 -8.36 6.61 43.81
N ARG A 288 -7.08 6.92 43.60
CA ARG A 288 -6.00 5.91 43.50
C ARG A 288 -5.85 5.06 44.76
N LYS A 289 -5.90 5.68 45.96
CA LYS A 289 -5.84 4.95 47.24
C LYS A 289 -7.02 3.99 47.40
N ARG A 290 -8.23 4.43 47.04
CA ARG A 290 -9.45 3.62 47.13
C ARG A 290 -9.43 2.43 46.17
N ARG A 291 -8.98 2.66 44.93
CA ARG A 291 -8.77 1.60 43.92
C ARG A 291 -7.73 0.57 44.39
N ALA A 292 -6.63 1.02 44.97
CA ALA A 292 -5.58 0.14 45.49
C ALA A 292 -6.09 -0.76 46.64
N VAL A 293 -6.95 -0.24 47.53
CA VAL A 293 -7.57 -1.05 48.59
C VAL A 293 -8.49 -2.13 48.01
N LEU A 294 -9.29 -1.80 46.99
CA LEU A 294 -10.19 -2.76 46.35
C LEU A 294 -9.43 -3.84 45.58
N LEU A 295 -8.36 -3.49 44.88
CA LEU A 295 -7.45 -4.46 44.24
C LEU A 295 -6.77 -5.36 45.28
N GLY A 296 -6.36 -4.80 46.42
CA GLY A 296 -5.79 -5.57 47.52
C GLY A 296 -6.80 -6.49 48.23
N GLN A 297 -8.11 -6.22 48.14
CA GLN A 297 -9.17 -7.12 48.60
C GLN A 297 -9.47 -8.20 47.56
N LEU A 298 -9.42 -7.86 46.27
CA LEU A 298 -9.60 -8.79 45.16
C LEU A 298 -8.51 -9.87 45.17
N ALA A 299 -7.24 -9.48 45.38
CA ALA A 299 -6.10 -10.39 45.43
C ALA A 299 -6.10 -11.35 46.64
N ARG A 300 -6.95 -11.12 47.65
CA ARG A 300 -7.13 -12.03 48.80
C ARG A 300 -8.31 -13.00 48.63
N LEU A 301 -9.05 -12.87 47.53
CA LEU A 301 -10.17 -13.74 47.17
C LEU A 301 -9.77 -14.77 46.10
N GLU A 302 -8.49 -14.76 45.68
CA GLU A 302 -7.81 -15.81 44.89
C GLU A 302 -7.02 -16.73 45.83
#